data_AF-A0A7V6D1E9-F1
#
_entry.id   AF-A0A7V6D1E9-F1
#
_cell.length_a   1.000
_cell.length_b   1.000
_cell.length_c   1.000
_cell.angle_alpha   90.00
_cell.angle_beta   90.00
_cell.angle_gamma   90.00
#
_symmetry.space_group_name_H-M   'P 1'
#
loop_
_entity.id
_entity.type
_entity.pdbx_description
1 polymer ?
#
loop_
_entity_poly.entity_id
_entity_poly.type
_entity_poly.pdbx_seq_one_letter_code
_entity_poly.pdbx_strand_id
1 'polypeptide(L)' 'SELGIAPEEALRELKLWDRGRLFGGYAAWVRIASRLPLWFWLAPIGRLPPIEWLGRRAYEWVARHRSCLP' A
#
# COMPACT_ATOMS: atom_id res chain seq x y z
N SER A 1 3.92 -6.56 18.76
CA SER A 1 2.82 -6.16 17.86
C SER A 1 2.00 -7.41 17.55
N GLU A 2 0.68 -7.36 17.63
CA GLU A 2 -0.20 -8.53 17.35
C GLU A 2 -0.05 -9.09 15.92
N LEU A 3 0.62 -8.32 15.04
CA LEU A 3 0.89 -8.65 13.65
C LEU A 3 2.30 -9.23 13.40
N GLY A 4 3.16 -9.35 14.42
CA GLY A 4 4.52 -9.88 14.27
C GLY A 4 5.49 -8.97 13.48
N ILE A 5 5.22 -7.65 13.43
CA ILE A 5 6.02 -6.66 12.68
C ILE A 5 6.77 -5.75 13.67
N ALA A 6 8.06 -5.51 13.42
CA ALA A 6 8.84 -4.55 14.20
C ALA A 6 8.29 -3.11 14.04
N PRO A 7 8.30 -2.26 15.08
CA PRO A 7 7.74 -0.90 15.02
C PRO A 7 8.32 -0.05 13.88
N GLU A 8 9.63 -0.11 13.69
CA GLU A 8 10.39 0.51 12.62
C GLU A 8 9.92 0.09 11.21
N GLU A 9 9.52 -1.17 11.05
CA GLU A 9 9.02 -1.71 9.79
C GLU A 9 7.57 -1.28 9.53
N ALA A 10 6.78 -1.09 10.58
CA ALA A 10 5.43 -0.51 10.47
C ALA A 10 5.47 0.97 10.04
N LEU A 11 6.52 1.71 10.44
CA LEU A 11 6.71 3.10 10.05
C LEU A 11 7.20 3.26 8.60
N ARG A 12 7.84 2.23 8.02
CA ARG A 12 8.51 2.31 6.70
C ARG A 12 7.56 2.49 5.52
N GLU A 13 6.34 1.97 5.60
CA GLU A 13 5.33 2.05 4.55
C GLU A 13 3.95 1.70 5.10
N LEU A 14 2.89 1.95 4.32
CA LEU A 14 1.54 1.55 4.68
C LEU A 14 1.48 0.03 4.86
N LYS A 15 0.97 -0.41 6.01
CA LYS A 15 0.69 -1.82 6.29
C LYS A 15 -0.81 -2.02 6.39
N LEU A 16 -1.30 -3.10 5.79
CA LEU A 16 -2.70 -3.52 5.90
C LEU A 16 -2.75 -5.00 6.25
N TRP A 17 -3.37 -5.33 7.37
CA TRP A 17 -3.74 -6.71 7.67
C TRP A 17 -5.11 -7.00 7.09
N ASP A 18 -5.20 -8.04 6.26
CA ASP A 18 -6.46 -8.44 5.66
C ASP A 18 -6.54 -9.94 5.38
N ARG A 19 -7.62 -10.59 5.84
CA ARG A 19 -7.89 -12.03 5.68
C ARG A 19 -6.68 -12.93 6.03
N GLY A 20 -6.00 -12.62 7.14
CA GLY A 20 -4.84 -13.41 7.58
C GLY A 20 -3.55 -13.14 6.81
N ARG A 21 -3.53 -12.13 5.93
CA ARG A 21 -2.35 -11.74 5.16
C ARG A 21 -1.98 -10.29 5.43
N LEU A 22 -0.70 -10.06 5.65
CA LEU A 22 -0.14 -8.71 5.71
C LEU A 22 0.20 -8.21 4.30
N PHE A 23 -0.27 -7.02 3.97
CA PHE A 23 0.08 -6.28 2.76
C PHE A 23 0.91 -5.05 3.14
N GLY A 24 1.86 -4.69 2.28
CA GLY A 24 2.72 -3.53 2.44
C GLY A 24 2.66 -2.60 1.22
N GLY A 25 2.93 -1.32 1.45
CA GLY A 25 3.17 -0.33 0.42
C GLY A 25 2.04 -0.17 -0.59
N TYR A 26 2.37 -0.21 -1.88
CA TYR A 26 1.40 -0.11 -2.96
C TYR A 26 0.35 -1.23 -2.92
N ALA A 27 0.72 -2.46 -2.54
CA ALA A 27 -0.23 -3.57 -2.46
C ALA A 27 -1.28 -3.36 -1.36
N ALA A 28 -0.87 -2.79 -0.21
CA ALA A 28 -1.80 -2.38 0.84
C ALA A 28 -2.75 -1.28 0.34
N TRP A 29 -2.22 -0.31 -0.41
CA TRP A 29 -3.01 0.77 -0.99
C TRP A 29 -4.04 0.28 -2.01
N VAL A 30 -3.66 -0.58 -2.96
CA VAL A 30 -4.59 -1.19 -3.94
C VAL A 30 -5.69 -1.97 -3.23
N ARG A 31 -5.34 -2.65 -2.12
CA ARG A 31 -6.31 -3.42 -1.34
C ARG A 31 -7.30 -2.52 -0.60
N ILE A 32 -6.86 -1.36 -0.09
CA ILE A 32 -7.77 -0.34 0.47
C ILE A 32 -8.65 0.25 -0.63
N ALA A 33 -8.05 0.65 -1.76
CA ALA A 33 -8.78 1.20 -2.90
C ALA A 33 -9.88 0.25 -3.41
N SER A 34 -9.61 -1.07 -3.38
CA SER A 34 -10.61 -2.09 -3.76
C SER A 34 -11.86 -2.13 -2.88
N ARG A 35 -11.83 -1.52 -1.69
CA ARG A 35 -12.96 -1.44 -0.75
C ARG A 35 -13.69 -0.11 -0.78
N LEU A 36 -13.12 0.90 -1.43
CA LEU A 36 -13.74 2.21 -1.51
C LEU A 36 -14.79 2.21 -2.63
N PRO A 37 -16.03 2.65 -2.36
CA PRO A 37 -17.15 2.55 -3.30
C PRO A 37 -16.93 3.31 -4.61
N LEU A 38 -16.05 4.32 -4.64
CA LEU A 38 -15.70 5.03 -5.87
C LEU A 38 -14.50 4.44 -6.61
N TRP A 39 -13.65 3.64 -5.96
CA TRP A 39 -12.33 3.23 -6.47
C TRP A 39 -12.21 1.72 -6.65
N PHE A 40 -13.23 0.94 -6.30
CA PHE A 40 -13.20 -0.52 -6.38
C PHE A 40 -12.95 -1.03 -7.81
N TRP A 41 -13.44 -0.32 -8.83
CA TRP A 41 -13.26 -0.66 -10.24
C TRP A 41 -11.85 -0.36 -10.77
N LEU A 42 -11.09 0.52 -10.09
CA LEU A 42 -9.69 0.82 -10.41
C LEU A 42 -8.72 -0.22 -9.84
N ALA A 43 -9.13 -0.97 -8.81
CA ALA A 43 -8.30 -1.99 -8.20
C ALA A 43 -7.80 -3.10 -9.16
N PRO A 44 -8.60 -3.66 -10.09
CA PRO A 44 -8.07 -4.60 -11.07
C PRO A 44 -7.04 -3.96 -12.02
N ILE A 45 -7.24 -2.70 -12.40
CA ILE A 45 -6.32 -1.94 -13.25
C ILE A 45 -4.97 -1.76 -12.53
N GLY A 46 -5.00 -1.43 -11.23
CA GLY A 46 -3.81 -1.32 -10.38
C GLY A 46 -3.00 -2.61 -10.19
N ARG A 47 -3.56 -3.78 -10.54
CA ARG A 47 -2.86 -5.08 -10.50
C ARG A 47 -2.30 -5.53 -11.84
N LEU A 48 -2.48 -4.74 -12.90
CA LEU A 48 -1.89 -5.06 -14.21
C LEU A 48 -0.37 -4.84 -14.13
N PRO A 49 0.47 -5.76 -14.66
CA PRO A 49 1.92 -5.69 -14.51
C PRO A 49 2.56 -4.32 -14.81
N PRO A 50 2.21 -3.61 -15.92
CA PRO A 50 2.80 -2.29 -16.19
C PRO A 50 2.35 -1.22 -15.17
N ILE A 51 1.11 -1.30 -14.70
CA ILE A 51 0.52 -0.32 -13.77
C ILE A 51 0.97 -0.59 -12.34
N GLU A 52 1.12 -1.86 -11.96
CA GLU A 52 1.67 -2.27 -10.67
C GLU A 52 3.12 -1.80 -10.54
N TRP A 53 3.93 -1.95 -11.60
CA TRP A 53 5.30 -1.46 -11.61
C TRP A 53 5.37 0.06 -11.44
N LEU A 54 4.56 0.80 -12.21
CA LEU A 54 4.48 2.26 -12.12
C LEU A 54 3.95 2.72 -10.76
N GLY A 55 2.89 2.08 -10.26
CA GLY A 55 2.25 2.36 -8.99
C GLY A 55 3.18 2.12 -7.81
N ARG A 56 3.99 1.06 -7.85
CA ARG A 56 5.04 0.82 -6.84
C ARG A 56 6.10 1.91 -6.85
N ARG A 57 6.59 2.32 -8.03
CA ARG A 57 7.58 3.41 -8.16
C ARG A 57 7.03 4.73 -7.64
N ALA A 58 5.80 5.06 -8.01
CA ALA A 58 5.11 6.27 -7.56
C ALA A 58 4.87 6.23 -6.04
N TYR A 59 4.42 5.10 -5.51
CA TYR A 59 4.25 4.89 -4.08
C TYR A 59 5.57 5.02 -3.31
N GLU A 60 6.66 4.41 -3.79
CA GLU A 60 8.01 4.55 -3.21
C GLU A 60 8.50 6.00 -3.23
N TRP A 61 8.14 6.77 -4.26
CA TRP A 61 8.44 8.20 -4.30
C TRP A 61 7.65 8.95 -3.22
N VAL A 62 6.32 8.79 -3.16
CA VAL A 62 5.49 9.40 -2.10
C VAL A 62 5.95 8.99 -0.70
N ALA A 63 6.25 7.71 -0.49
CA ALA A 63 6.70 7.16 0.78
C ALA A 63 8.07 7.70 1.23
N ARG A 64 8.91 8.15 0.30
CA ARG A 64 10.17 8.86 0.56
C ARG A 64 9.98 10.36 0.80
N HIS A 65 8.93 10.97 0.25
CA HIS A 65 8.66 12.41 0.40
C HIS A 65 7.72 12.74 1.56
N ARG A 66 7.04 11.74 2.14
CA ARG A 66 6.18 11.92 3.32
C ARG A 66 6.93 12.29 4.61
N SER A 67 8.26 12.26 4.61
CA SER A 67 9.12 12.77 5.69
C SER A 67 9.18 14.31 5.77
N CYS A 68 8.37 15.02 4.97
CA CYS A 68 8.19 16.48 5.07
C CYS A 68 6.94 16.89 5.90
N LEU A 69 6.45 16.04 6.81
CA LEU A 69 5.57 16.49 7.89
C LEU A 69 6.46 16.68 9.14
N PRO A 70 6.71 17.92 9.58
CA PRO A 70 7.42 18.21 10.83
C PRO A 70 6.69 17.68 12.06
#